data_AF-A0A4Q2ZRV8-F1
#
_entry.id   AF-A0A4Q2ZRV8-F1
#
_cell.length_a   1.000
_cell.length_b   1.000
_cell.length_c   1.000
_cell.angle_alpha   90.00
_cell.angle_beta   90.00
_cell.angle_gamma   90.00
#
_symmetry.space_group_name_H-M   'P 1'
#
loop_
_entity.id
_entity.type
_entity.pdbx_description
1 polymer ?
#
loop_
_entity_poly.entity_id
_entity_poly.type
_entity_poly.pdbx_seq_one_letter_code
_entity_poly.pdbx_strand_id
1 'polypeptide(L)'
;MHECLWAEFVSIRIPGDGGWRTSGIVPLRRKWVRFNRRVVSNLLRVRTPIVNFHVLKDESGLVLLDAGFIGGARRLRCALTERGWDKEPIRGILLTHGHLDHILNVARLAEETGAWIAAPGLDRDRYLGRGKSGGWSQVAGALEGIGRPLLGFRPFTPDRWIDDGNEIDTWGGLRAVHLPGHTEGHTGYYCESRRLLFCGDLFASLGRWSHFPPAILNSEPARSAEPATSPRPRQSAQARLRMSPNSASSRGTP
;
A
#
# COMPACT_ATOMS: atom_id res chain seq x y z
N MET A 1 -11.08 -25.82 17.01
CA MET A 1 -9.61 -25.73 17.22
C MET A 1 -9.03 -25.04 15.99
N HIS A 2 -9.07 -23.71 15.92
CA HIS A 2 -8.01 -22.76 16.28
C HIS A 2 -6.72 -22.88 15.45
N GLU A 3 -6.76 -22.37 14.23
CA GLU A 3 -5.57 -21.97 13.48
C GLU A 3 -5.61 -20.43 13.36
N CYS A 4 -4.97 -19.73 14.31
CA CYS A 4 -4.80 -18.28 14.24
C CYS A 4 -3.91 -17.93 13.04
N LEU A 5 -4.46 -17.19 12.07
CA LEU A 5 -3.77 -16.72 10.88
C LEU A 5 -2.58 -15.82 11.24
N TRP A 6 -1.38 -16.37 11.05
CA TRP A 6 -0.11 -15.66 11.22
C TRP A 6 0.04 -14.55 10.18
N ALA A 7 0.32 -13.32 10.62
CA ALA A 7 0.84 -12.27 9.77
C ALA A 7 2.38 -12.26 9.89
N GLU A 8 3.08 -12.50 8.79
CA GLU A 8 4.53 -12.30 8.72
C GLU A 8 4.75 -10.81 8.43
N PHE A 9 5.24 -10.09 9.43
CA PHE A 9 5.65 -8.70 9.29
C PHE A 9 7.16 -8.66 9.18
N VAL A 10 7.67 -7.93 8.19
CA VAL A 10 9.04 -7.42 8.24
C VAL A 10 8.99 -6.14 9.08
N SER A 11 9.14 -6.28 10.41
CA SER A 11 9.35 -5.12 11.29
C SER A 11 10.82 -4.73 11.22
N ILE A 12 11.12 -3.67 10.47
CA ILE A 12 12.43 -3.02 10.52
C ILE A 12 12.40 -2.08 11.72
N ARG A 13 13.22 -2.37 12.74
CA ARG A 13 13.45 -1.44 13.85
C ARG A 13 14.33 -0.31 13.32
N ILE A 14 13.72 0.85 13.07
CA ILE A 14 14.46 2.08 12.77
C ILE A 14 15.01 2.63 14.10
N PRO A 15 16.33 2.86 14.24
CA PRO A 15 16.90 3.47 15.44
C PRO A 15 16.33 4.88 15.65
N GLY A 16 15.96 5.21 16.88
CA GLY A 16 15.52 6.55 17.25
C GLY A 16 16.68 7.55 17.24
N ASP A 17 16.34 8.76 16.81
CA ASP A 17 16.94 10.05 17.16
C ASP A 17 18.48 10.15 17.03
N GLY A 18 18.95 9.97 15.80
CA GLY A 18 20.27 10.41 15.36
C GLY A 18 20.27 10.44 13.84
N GLY A 19 20.30 11.64 13.26
CA GLY A 19 20.12 11.87 11.82
C GLY A 19 20.85 10.90 10.88
N TRP A 20 20.30 10.73 9.67
CA TRP A 20 20.81 9.85 8.63
C TRP A 20 22.32 10.05 8.40
N ARG A 21 23.13 9.09 8.83
CA ARG A 21 24.54 8.99 8.43
C ARG A 21 24.67 7.86 7.41
N THR A 22 24.97 8.23 6.16
CA THR A 22 25.37 7.30 5.11
C THR A 22 26.79 6.80 5.38
N SER A 23 26.94 5.78 6.23
CA SER A 23 28.15 4.96 6.18
C SER A 23 27.97 3.96 5.04
N GLY A 24 28.88 4.03 4.05
CA GLY A 24 28.87 3.26 2.81
C GLY A 24 28.64 1.75 2.98
N ILE A 25 28.32 1.12 1.85
CA ILE A 25 28.04 -0.31 1.65
C ILE A 25 28.76 -1.17 2.71
N VAL A 26 28.02 -1.52 3.76
CA VAL A 26 28.49 -2.48 4.76
C VAL A 26 28.08 -3.86 4.24
N PRO A 27 29.02 -4.80 4.05
CA PRO A 27 28.67 -6.17 3.68
C PRO A 27 27.71 -6.71 4.74
N LEU A 28 26.59 -7.31 4.32
CA LEU A 28 25.60 -7.95 5.19
C LEU A 28 26.25 -9.10 5.98
N ARG A 29 27.02 -8.78 7.02
CA ARG A 29 27.46 -9.73 8.04
C ARG A 29 26.24 -10.04 8.89
N ARG A 30 25.69 -11.24 8.65
CA ARG A 30 24.73 -12.00 9.48
C ARG A 30 24.50 -11.39 10.88
N LYS A 31 23.64 -10.38 10.98
CA LYS A 31 23.03 -9.98 12.24
C LYS A 31 21.61 -10.53 12.19
N TRP A 32 21.35 -11.48 13.07
CA TRP A 32 20.08 -12.17 13.23
C TRP A 32 18.94 -11.15 13.36
N VAL A 33 18.10 -11.03 12.34
CA VAL A 33 16.81 -10.32 12.47
C VAL A 33 15.95 -11.18 13.38
N ARG A 34 15.75 -10.71 14.61
CA ARG A 34 14.94 -11.40 15.60
C ARG A 34 13.47 -11.03 15.36
N PHE A 35 12.71 -11.94 14.74
CA PHE A 35 11.27 -11.76 14.49
C PHE A 35 10.51 -11.73 15.81
N ASN A 36 10.13 -10.54 16.28
CA ASN A 36 9.26 -10.41 17.44
C ASN A 36 7.80 -10.49 16.97
N ARG A 37 7.15 -11.64 17.18
CA ARG A 37 5.75 -11.87 16.78
C ARG A 37 4.81 -11.09 17.70
N ARG A 38 4.50 -9.84 17.36
CA ARG A 38 3.47 -9.06 18.06
C ARG A 38 2.12 -9.28 17.36
N VAL A 39 1.16 -9.83 18.08
CA VAL A 39 -0.23 -9.93 17.58
C VAL A 39 -0.82 -8.53 17.59
N VAL A 40 -1.18 -8.04 16.41
CA VAL A 40 -1.85 -6.74 16.26
C VAL A 40 -3.33 -7.02 16.00
N SER A 41 -4.14 -6.93 17.06
CA SER A 41 -5.54 -7.39 17.03
C SER A 41 -6.41 -6.65 16.02
N ASN A 42 -6.12 -5.38 15.75
CA ASN A 42 -6.85 -4.52 14.82
C ASN A 42 -6.16 -4.39 13.45
N LEU A 43 -5.44 -5.42 13.03
CA LEU A 43 -4.83 -5.57 11.71
C LEU A 43 -5.14 -6.95 11.16
N LEU A 44 -5.72 -7.00 9.96
CA LEU A 44 -6.04 -8.23 9.26
C LEU A 44 -5.28 -8.27 7.93
N ARG A 45 -4.62 -9.41 7.66
CA ARG A 45 -4.00 -9.67 6.36
C ARG A 45 -4.96 -10.48 5.48
N VAL A 46 -5.26 -9.97 4.30
CA VAL A 46 -6.02 -10.69 3.27
C VAL A 46 -5.04 -11.37 2.33
N ARG A 47 -5.02 -12.70 2.37
CA ARG A 47 -4.15 -13.51 1.51
C ARG A 47 -4.82 -13.82 0.18
N THR A 48 -4.13 -13.53 -0.91
CA THR A 48 -4.48 -13.99 -2.26
C THR A 48 -3.31 -14.77 -2.87
N PRO A 49 -3.50 -15.50 -3.98
CA PRO A 49 -2.42 -16.28 -4.59
C PRO A 49 -1.21 -15.46 -5.07
N ILE A 50 -1.41 -14.18 -5.40
CA ILE A 50 -0.38 -13.33 -6.01
C ILE A 50 0.08 -12.24 -5.05
N VAL A 51 -0.87 -11.50 -4.47
CA VAL A 51 -0.59 -10.31 -3.63
C VAL A 51 -1.28 -10.42 -2.28
N ASN A 52 -0.67 -9.88 -1.24
CA ASN A 52 -1.32 -9.69 0.04
C ASN A 52 -1.67 -8.22 0.22
N PHE A 53 -2.86 -7.96 0.75
CA PHE A 53 -3.28 -6.60 1.13
C PHE A 53 -3.85 -6.64 2.55
N HIS A 54 -4.02 -5.47 3.17
CA HIS A 54 -4.30 -5.41 4.61
C HIS A 54 -5.56 -4.60 4.91
N VAL A 55 -6.19 -4.93 6.03
CA VAL A 55 -7.32 -4.18 6.60
C VAL A 55 -6.90 -3.65 7.95
N LEU A 56 -6.99 -2.34 8.10
CA LEU A 56 -6.74 -1.60 9.32
C LEU A 56 -8.09 -1.31 9.98
N LYS A 57 -8.26 -1.74 11.24
CA LYS A 57 -9.46 -1.42 12.02
C LYS A 57 -9.15 -0.33 13.05
N ASP A 58 -9.94 0.73 13.05
CA ASP A 58 -10.02 1.70 14.15
C ASP A 58 -11.48 1.89 14.58
N GLU A 59 -11.72 2.82 15.50
CA GLU A 59 -13.06 3.08 16.05
C GLU A 59 -14.06 3.56 14.99
N SER A 60 -13.57 4.07 13.86
CA SER A 60 -14.37 4.66 12.80
C SER A 60 -14.71 3.70 11.66
N GLY A 61 -14.17 2.48 11.69
CA GLY A 61 -14.41 1.42 10.69
C GLY A 61 -13.12 0.83 10.14
N LEU A 62 -13.18 0.40 8.88
CA LEU A 62 -12.10 -0.29 8.17
C LEU A 62 -11.45 0.59 7.10
N VAL A 63 -10.13 0.64 7.09
CA VAL A 63 -9.33 1.19 5.99
C VAL A 63 -8.54 0.07 5.34
N LEU A 64 -8.66 -0.06 4.01
CA LEU A 64 -7.88 -1.00 3.24
C LEU A 64 -6.52 -0.39 2.89
N LEU A 65 -5.46 -1.17 3.01
CA LEU A 65 -4.16 -0.92 2.39
C LEU A 65 -4.07 -1.81 1.15
N ASP A 66 -4.20 -1.21 -0.03
CA ASP A 66 -4.43 -1.86 -1.33
C ASP A 66 -5.73 -2.68 -1.40
N ALA A 67 -6.10 -3.13 -2.61
CA ALA A 67 -7.36 -3.85 -2.86
C ALA A 67 -7.16 -5.21 -3.56
N GLY A 68 -5.91 -5.59 -3.80
CA GLY A 68 -5.54 -6.87 -4.40
C GLY A 68 -6.04 -7.08 -5.83
N PHE A 69 -5.78 -8.29 -6.34
CA PHE A 69 -5.98 -8.65 -7.74
C PHE A 69 -7.23 -9.51 -7.97
N ILE A 70 -7.20 -10.43 -8.94
CA ILE A 70 -8.30 -11.34 -9.28
C ILE A 70 -8.73 -12.13 -8.04
N GLY A 71 -10.02 -12.05 -7.72
CA GLY A 71 -10.60 -12.69 -6.54
C GLY A 71 -10.32 -11.96 -5.21
N GLY A 72 -9.60 -10.83 -5.22
CA GLY A 72 -9.28 -10.02 -4.06
C GLY A 72 -10.53 -9.59 -3.27
N ALA A 73 -11.55 -9.04 -3.95
CA ALA A 73 -12.81 -8.67 -3.31
C ALA A 73 -13.54 -9.86 -2.64
N ARG A 74 -13.49 -11.05 -3.25
CA ARG A 74 -14.05 -12.27 -2.65
C ARG A 74 -13.27 -12.68 -1.40
N ARG A 75 -11.93 -12.66 -1.48
CA ARG A 75 -11.04 -13.00 -0.37
C ARG A 75 -11.18 -12.00 0.79
N LEU A 76 -11.36 -10.71 0.48
CA LEU A 76 -11.67 -9.68 1.48
C LEU A 76 -12.92 -10.05 2.26
N ARG A 77 -14.04 -10.31 1.56
CA ARG A 77 -15.31 -10.67 2.24
C ARG A 77 -15.15 -11.90 3.15
N CYS A 78 -14.52 -12.98 2.66
CA CYS A 78 -14.27 -14.16 3.48
C CYS A 78 -13.43 -13.82 4.72
N ALA A 79 -12.33 -13.09 4.55
CA ALA A 79 -11.45 -12.72 5.65
C ALA A 79 -12.14 -11.81 6.68
N LEU A 80 -13.00 -10.89 6.24
CA LEU A 80 -13.80 -10.05 7.13
C LEU A 80 -14.80 -10.87 7.93
N THR A 81 -15.53 -11.79 7.28
CA THR A 81 -16.48 -12.70 7.98
C THR A 81 -15.76 -13.58 9.00
N GLU A 82 -14.65 -14.22 8.62
CA GLU A 82 -13.86 -15.06 9.53
C GLU A 82 -13.34 -14.27 10.75
N ARG A 83 -13.01 -13.00 10.56
CA ARG A 83 -12.51 -12.12 11.62
C ARG A 83 -13.62 -11.51 12.48
N GLY A 84 -14.88 -11.57 12.03
CA GLY A 84 -16.03 -10.91 12.64
C GLY A 84 -16.10 -9.40 12.36
N TRP A 85 -15.59 -8.96 11.21
CA TRP A 85 -15.55 -7.55 10.78
C TRP A 85 -16.46 -7.28 9.58
N ASP A 86 -17.32 -8.21 9.17
CA ASP A 86 -18.19 -8.09 8.00
C ASP A 86 -19.27 -7.01 8.13
N LYS A 87 -19.56 -6.55 9.35
CA LYS A 87 -20.47 -5.45 9.64
C LYS A 87 -19.79 -4.09 9.78
N GLU A 88 -18.46 -4.07 9.81
CA GLU A 88 -17.70 -2.83 9.95
C GLU A 88 -17.68 -2.08 8.60
N PRO A 89 -17.96 -0.77 8.57
CA PRO A 89 -17.97 -0.01 7.33
C PRO A 89 -16.54 0.12 6.77
N ILE A 90 -16.36 -0.20 5.49
CA ILE A 90 -15.13 0.14 4.76
C ILE A 90 -15.23 1.62 4.40
N ARG A 91 -14.43 2.45 5.05
CA ARG A 91 -14.47 3.91 4.92
C ARG A 91 -13.42 4.45 3.97
N GLY A 92 -12.33 3.71 3.73
CA GLY A 92 -11.18 4.20 3.00
C GLY A 92 -10.34 3.12 2.34
N ILE A 93 -9.69 3.50 1.25
CA ILE A 93 -8.73 2.68 0.51
C ILE A 93 -7.45 3.52 0.33
N LEU A 94 -6.35 3.02 0.88
CA LEU A 94 -5.04 3.66 0.86
C LEU A 94 -4.11 2.82 -0.01
N LEU A 95 -3.58 3.39 -1.10
CA LEU A 95 -2.80 2.65 -2.10
C LEU A 95 -1.30 2.78 -1.87
N THR A 96 -0.55 1.70 -2.07
CA THR A 96 0.92 1.74 -2.02
C THR A 96 1.52 2.19 -3.35
N HIS A 97 0.95 1.74 -4.47
CA HIS A 97 1.39 2.07 -5.83
C HIS A 97 0.32 1.71 -6.88
N GLY A 98 0.60 1.96 -8.16
CA GLY A 98 -0.36 1.86 -9.27
C GLY A 98 -0.41 0.56 -10.06
N HIS A 99 0.25 -0.53 -9.63
CA HIS A 99 0.20 -1.79 -10.36
C HIS A 99 -1.15 -2.50 -10.21
N LEU A 100 -1.58 -3.14 -11.29
CA LEU A 100 -2.90 -3.74 -11.43
C LEU A 100 -3.23 -4.75 -10.35
N ASP A 101 -2.27 -5.53 -9.89
CA ASP A 101 -2.47 -6.51 -8.83
C ASP A 101 -2.76 -5.88 -7.48
N HIS A 102 -2.44 -4.61 -7.25
CA HIS A 102 -2.84 -3.86 -6.06
C HIS A 102 -4.16 -3.11 -6.23
N ILE A 103 -4.45 -2.66 -7.45
CA ILE A 103 -5.51 -1.68 -7.70
C ILE A 103 -6.75 -2.21 -8.43
N LEU A 104 -6.77 -3.48 -8.86
CA LEU A 104 -7.84 -4.03 -9.72
C LEU A 104 -9.24 -3.82 -9.13
N ASN A 105 -9.40 -4.05 -7.82
CA ASN A 105 -10.71 -3.99 -7.17
C ASN A 105 -11.09 -2.60 -6.63
N VAL A 106 -10.22 -1.59 -6.72
CA VAL A 106 -10.38 -0.30 -6.01
C VAL A 106 -11.66 0.43 -6.41
N ALA A 107 -11.86 0.69 -7.70
CA ALA A 107 -13.01 1.45 -8.19
C ALA A 107 -14.35 0.79 -7.80
N ARG A 108 -14.41 -0.54 -7.93
CA ARG A 108 -15.59 -1.32 -7.55
C ARG A 108 -15.85 -1.26 -6.04
N LEU A 109 -14.83 -1.47 -5.22
CA LEU A 109 -14.98 -1.43 -3.76
C LEU A 109 -15.37 -0.04 -3.28
N ALA A 110 -14.77 1.02 -3.83
CA ALA A 110 -15.13 2.39 -3.50
C ALA A 110 -16.58 2.71 -3.84
N GLU A 111 -17.06 2.27 -5.02
CA GLU A 111 -18.47 2.41 -5.41
C GLU A 111 -19.42 1.61 -4.50
N GLU A 112 -19.09 0.36 -4.19
CA GLU A 112 -19.93 -0.51 -3.34
C GLU A 112 -20.00 -0.04 -1.88
N THR A 113 -18.97 0.66 -1.38
CA THR A 113 -18.83 0.99 0.05
C THR A 113 -18.91 2.48 0.36
N GLY A 114 -18.78 3.35 -0.65
CA GLY A 114 -18.63 4.80 -0.46
C GLY A 114 -17.27 5.20 0.12
N ALA A 115 -16.27 4.29 0.10
CA ALA A 115 -14.94 4.56 0.64
C ALA A 115 -14.21 5.66 -0.13
N TRP A 116 -13.54 6.56 0.57
CA TRP A 116 -12.58 7.49 -0.05
C TRP A 116 -11.33 6.73 -0.52
N ILE A 117 -10.67 7.25 -1.54
CA ILE A 117 -9.44 6.70 -2.11
C ILE A 117 -8.31 7.72 -1.90
N ALA A 118 -7.20 7.28 -1.31
CA ALA A 118 -5.98 8.06 -1.22
C ALA A 118 -4.81 7.29 -1.84
N ALA A 119 -4.02 7.95 -2.69
CA ALA A 119 -2.99 7.28 -3.46
C ALA A 119 -1.79 8.19 -3.77
N PRO A 120 -0.59 7.63 -3.97
CA PRO A 120 0.60 8.40 -4.34
C PRO A 120 0.44 9.22 -5.62
N GLY A 121 0.85 10.50 -5.57
CA GLY A 121 0.72 11.44 -6.69
C GLY A 121 1.46 11.01 -7.97
N LEU A 122 2.66 10.43 -7.80
CA LEU A 122 3.53 10.08 -8.93
C LEU A 122 3.05 8.87 -9.73
N ASP A 123 2.10 8.08 -9.22
CA ASP A 123 1.46 6.98 -9.95
C ASP A 123 0.12 7.36 -10.58
N ARG A 124 -0.23 8.65 -10.62
CA ARG A 124 -1.49 9.19 -11.18
C ARG A 124 -1.91 8.53 -12.49
N ASP A 125 -1.02 8.46 -13.47
CA ASP A 125 -1.36 7.95 -14.79
C ASP A 125 -1.75 6.47 -14.75
N ARG A 126 -1.19 5.68 -13.82
CA ARG A 126 -1.56 4.26 -13.65
C ARG A 126 -2.99 4.10 -13.15
N TYR A 127 -3.45 4.96 -12.24
CA TYR A 127 -4.86 4.94 -11.77
C TYR A 127 -5.84 5.35 -12.86
N LEU A 128 -5.42 6.26 -13.74
CA LEU A 128 -6.19 6.70 -14.91
C LEU A 128 -6.13 5.70 -16.09
N GLY A 129 -5.42 4.57 -15.94
CA GLY A 129 -5.26 3.57 -17.00
C GLY A 129 -4.33 3.99 -18.14
N ARG A 130 -3.49 5.01 -17.92
CA ARG A 130 -2.56 5.60 -18.89
C ARG A 130 -1.08 5.40 -18.52
N GLY A 131 -0.83 4.68 -17.43
CA GLY A 131 0.51 4.44 -16.90
C GLY A 131 1.41 3.74 -17.92
N LYS A 132 2.66 4.18 -17.98
CA LYS A 132 3.70 3.57 -18.82
C LYS A 132 4.77 2.96 -17.93
N SER A 133 5.28 1.82 -18.34
CA SER A 133 6.41 1.17 -17.68
C SER A 133 7.70 1.43 -18.47
N GLY A 134 8.80 1.71 -17.75
CA GLY A 134 10.12 1.98 -18.31
C GLY A 134 11.07 0.78 -18.26
N GLY A 135 12.12 0.79 -19.08
CA GLY A 135 13.19 -0.22 -19.03
C GLY A 135 12.73 -1.67 -19.20
N TRP A 136 13.33 -2.60 -18.46
CA TRP A 136 13.00 -4.05 -18.52
C TRP A 136 11.58 -4.39 -18.06
N SER A 137 10.90 -3.48 -17.37
CA SER A 137 9.51 -3.67 -16.96
C SER A 137 8.49 -3.39 -18.06
N GLN A 138 8.93 -2.94 -19.24
CA GLN A 138 8.06 -2.71 -20.40
C GLN A 138 7.24 -3.95 -20.78
N VAL A 139 7.82 -5.14 -20.68
CA VAL A 139 7.09 -6.39 -20.96
C VAL A 139 5.97 -6.62 -19.94
N ALA A 140 6.27 -6.50 -18.65
CA ALA A 140 5.27 -6.64 -17.60
C ALA A 140 4.20 -5.54 -17.69
N GLY A 141 4.60 -4.29 -17.96
CA GLY A 141 3.69 -3.17 -18.17
C GLY A 141 2.81 -3.31 -19.41
N ALA A 142 3.31 -3.91 -20.49
CA ALA A 142 2.51 -4.23 -21.67
C ALA A 142 1.48 -5.31 -21.38
N LEU A 143 1.88 -6.38 -20.67
CA LEU A 143 0.96 -7.43 -20.20
C LEU A 143 -0.10 -6.85 -19.26
N GLU A 144 0.29 -5.96 -18.36
CA GLU A 144 -0.62 -5.25 -17.47
C GLU A 144 -1.58 -4.35 -18.25
N GLY A 145 -1.08 -3.63 -19.26
CA GLY A 145 -1.87 -2.79 -20.16
C GLY A 145 -2.94 -3.56 -20.93
N ILE A 146 -2.59 -4.75 -21.44
CA ILE A 146 -3.53 -5.69 -22.09
C ILE A 146 -4.48 -6.32 -21.06
N GLY A 147 -3.96 -6.67 -19.88
CA GLY A 147 -4.73 -7.31 -18.81
C GLY A 147 -5.79 -6.40 -18.22
N ARG A 148 -5.56 -5.08 -18.15
CA ARG A 148 -6.52 -4.10 -17.61
C ARG A 148 -7.93 -4.22 -18.21
N PRO A 149 -8.13 -4.04 -19.53
CA PRO A 149 -9.46 -4.18 -20.12
C PRO A 149 -10.00 -5.61 -19.99
N LEU A 150 -9.15 -6.63 -20.19
CA LEU A 150 -9.56 -8.05 -20.13
C LEU A 150 -10.06 -8.46 -18.76
N LEU A 151 -9.47 -7.91 -17.70
CA LEU A 151 -9.79 -8.22 -16.31
C LEU A 151 -10.82 -7.24 -15.70
N GLY A 152 -11.37 -6.33 -16.51
CA GLY A 152 -12.39 -5.38 -16.07
C GLY A 152 -11.84 -4.29 -15.15
N PHE A 153 -10.58 -3.90 -15.29
CA PHE A 153 -10.03 -2.75 -14.59
C PHE A 153 -10.80 -1.49 -14.95
N ARG A 154 -11.25 -0.76 -13.92
CA ARG A 154 -11.96 0.50 -14.07
C ARG A 154 -11.03 1.63 -13.62
N PRO A 155 -10.62 2.54 -14.52
CA PRO A 155 -9.87 3.73 -14.13
C PRO A 155 -10.62 4.53 -13.06
N PHE A 156 -9.88 5.13 -12.14
CA PHE A 156 -10.44 5.96 -11.07
C PHE A 156 -9.52 7.14 -10.77
N THR A 157 -10.08 8.18 -10.17
CA THR A 157 -9.33 9.31 -9.64
C THR A 157 -9.36 9.24 -8.12
N PRO A 158 -8.20 9.11 -7.45
CA PRO A 158 -8.12 9.23 -6.00
C PRO A 158 -8.72 10.54 -5.51
N ASP A 159 -9.46 10.51 -4.41
CA ASP A 159 -9.96 11.72 -3.73
C ASP A 159 -8.80 12.55 -3.16
N ARG A 160 -7.70 11.88 -2.81
CA ARG A 160 -6.54 12.49 -2.15
C ARG A 160 -5.24 11.96 -2.73
N TRP A 161 -4.32 12.89 -2.98
CA TRP A 161 -2.96 12.57 -3.37
C TRP A 161 -2.08 12.49 -2.12
N ILE A 162 -1.15 11.55 -2.15
CA ILE A 162 -0.20 11.30 -1.05
C ILE A 162 1.20 11.63 -1.54
N ASP A 163 1.87 12.47 -0.77
CA ASP A 163 3.28 12.80 -0.92
C ASP A 163 4.09 12.28 0.27
N ASP A 164 5.41 12.24 0.13
CA ASP A 164 6.32 11.85 1.20
C ASP A 164 6.08 12.65 2.49
N GLY A 165 6.10 11.96 3.62
CA GLY A 165 5.92 12.58 4.94
C GLY A 165 4.50 13.00 5.29
N ASN A 166 3.51 12.87 4.40
CA ASN A 166 2.10 13.11 4.75
C ASN A 166 1.67 12.23 5.93
N GLU A 167 0.99 12.84 6.91
CA GLU A 167 0.33 12.12 7.99
C GLU A 167 -1.11 11.78 7.59
N ILE A 168 -1.44 10.49 7.65
CA ILE A 168 -2.79 9.97 7.46
C ILE A 168 -3.38 9.65 8.83
N ASP A 169 -4.49 10.32 9.15
CA ASP A 169 -5.17 10.19 10.43
C ASP A 169 -6.10 8.96 10.46
N THR A 170 -5.51 7.77 10.36
CA THR A 170 -6.17 6.48 10.55
C THR A 170 -5.29 5.55 11.36
N TRP A 171 -5.89 4.59 12.06
CA TRP A 171 -5.16 3.52 12.74
C TRP A 171 -4.07 3.98 13.74
N GLY A 172 -4.28 5.14 14.38
CA GLY A 172 -3.33 5.73 15.32
C GLY A 172 -2.21 6.55 14.67
N GLY A 173 -2.39 6.96 13.42
CA GLY A 173 -1.45 7.78 12.66
C GLY A 173 -0.52 6.94 11.80
N LEU A 174 -0.60 7.16 10.48
CA LEU A 174 0.35 6.62 9.52
C LEU A 174 1.12 7.76 8.88
N ARG A 175 2.44 7.59 8.72
CA ARG A 175 3.27 8.49 7.93
C ARG A 175 3.59 7.85 6.59
N ALA A 176 3.29 8.54 5.50
CA ALA A 176 3.73 8.15 4.17
C ALA A 176 5.26 8.22 4.08
N VAL A 177 5.87 7.20 3.50
CA VAL A 177 7.30 7.11 3.25
C VAL A 177 7.47 6.78 1.78
N HIS A 178 8.02 7.72 1.01
CA HIS A 178 8.29 7.50 -0.42
C HIS A 178 9.43 6.49 -0.58
N LEU A 179 9.16 5.41 -1.31
CA LEU A 179 10.03 4.26 -1.49
C LEU A 179 10.12 3.89 -2.98
N PRO A 180 10.62 4.80 -3.84
CA PRO A 180 10.62 4.60 -5.28
C PRO A 180 11.47 3.40 -5.69
N GLY A 181 11.11 2.80 -6.82
CA GLY A 181 11.88 1.71 -7.42
C GLY A 181 10.99 0.68 -8.09
N HIS A 182 10.02 0.17 -7.33
CA HIS A 182 8.99 -0.72 -7.86
C HIS A 182 8.06 0.04 -8.83
N THR A 183 7.62 1.22 -8.42
CA THR A 183 7.09 2.27 -9.29
C THR A 183 7.70 3.61 -8.90
N GLU A 184 7.43 4.66 -9.68
CA GLU A 184 7.87 6.03 -9.33
C GLU A 184 7.17 6.53 -8.06
N GLY A 185 5.87 6.24 -7.93
CA GLY A 185 5.06 6.67 -6.77
C GLY A 185 5.02 5.69 -5.61
N HIS A 186 5.79 4.60 -5.64
CA HIS A 186 5.69 3.59 -4.60
C HIS A 186 5.93 4.18 -3.20
N THR A 187 4.98 3.93 -2.32
CA THR A 187 4.89 4.54 -0.98
C THR A 187 4.57 3.48 0.05
N GLY A 188 5.37 3.46 1.12
CA GLY A 188 5.08 2.71 2.32
C GLY A 188 4.39 3.55 3.39
N TYR A 189 3.80 2.89 4.38
CA TYR A 189 3.10 3.54 5.50
C TYR A 189 3.69 3.10 6.83
N TYR A 190 4.28 4.05 7.55
CA TYR A 190 4.89 3.81 8.85
C TYR A 190 3.96 4.22 10.00
N CYS A 191 3.66 3.27 10.89
CA CYS A 191 2.97 3.52 12.14
C CYS A 191 3.97 3.55 13.29
N GLU A 192 4.22 4.74 13.85
CA GLU A 192 5.22 4.95 14.89
C GLU A 192 4.84 4.26 16.21
N SER A 193 3.60 4.45 16.67
CA SER A 193 3.09 3.88 17.92
C SER A 193 3.21 2.35 17.99
N ARG A 194 3.25 1.71 16.81
CA ARG A 194 3.32 0.25 16.67
C ARG A 194 4.65 -0.25 16.11
N ARG A 195 5.55 0.66 15.71
CA ARG A 195 6.84 0.37 15.05
C ARG A 195 6.69 -0.61 13.89
N LEU A 196 5.72 -0.32 13.03
CA LEU A 196 5.33 -1.18 11.91
C LEU A 196 5.37 -0.37 10.62
N LEU A 197 6.01 -0.93 9.59
CA LEU A 197 6.05 -0.37 8.23
C LEU A 197 5.29 -1.32 7.30
N PHE A 198 4.27 -0.80 6.62
CA PHE A 198 3.71 -1.43 5.44
C PHE A 198 4.56 -1.01 4.25
N CYS A 199 5.46 -1.90 3.81
CA CYS A 199 6.44 -1.58 2.78
C CYS A 199 5.96 -1.84 1.34
N GLY A 200 4.71 -2.27 1.14
CA GLY A 200 4.21 -2.75 -0.15
C GLY A 200 5.21 -3.68 -0.83
N ASP A 201 5.39 -3.48 -2.13
CA ASP A 201 6.29 -4.25 -2.98
C ASP A 201 7.76 -3.81 -2.95
N LEU A 202 8.20 -3.11 -1.90
CA LEU A 202 9.64 -2.88 -1.70
C LEU A 202 10.40 -4.22 -1.55
N PHE A 203 9.76 -5.22 -0.95
CA PHE A 203 10.29 -6.56 -0.79
C PHE A 203 9.26 -7.61 -1.22
N ALA A 204 9.69 -8.57 -2.03
CA ALA A 204 8.95 -9.79 -2.32
C ALA A 204 9.41 -10.91 -1.38
N SER A 205 8.49 -11.80 -1.01
CA SER A 205 8.82 -12.97 -0.19
C SER A 205 8.53 -14.26 -0.95
N LEU A 206 9.54 -15.12 -1.08
CA LEU A 206 9.41 -16.48 -1.59
C LEU A 206 9.67 -17.47 -0.45
N GLY A 207 8.60 -18.02 0.11
CA GLY A 207 8.68 -18.80 1.34
C GLY A 207 9.18 -17.95 2.51
N ARG A 208 10.22 -18.41 3.22
CA ARG A 208 10.81 -17.70 4.37
C ARG A 208 11.84 -16.61 4.00
N TRP A 209 12.10 -16.42 2.71
CA TRP A 209 13.16 -15.54 2.23
C TRP A 209 12.55 -14.27 1.63
N SER A 210 12.99 -13.11 2.13
CA SER A 210 12.64 -11.81 1.55
C SER A 210 13.78 -11.34 0.65
N HIS A 211 13.44 -10.91 -0.56
CA HIS A 211 14.36 -10.36 -1.55
C HIS A 211 13.72 -9.15 -2.22
N PHE A 212 14.51 -8.32 -2.89
CA PHE A 212 13.94 -7.30 -3.77
C PHE A 212 13.14 -7.98 -4.89
N PRO A 213 12.01 -7.41 -5.33
CA PRO A 213 11.28 -7.96 -6.46
C PRO A 213 12.20 -8.09 -7.68
N PRO A 214 12.01 -9.10 -8.54
CA PRO A 214 12.76 -9.22 -9.78
C PRO A 214 12.65 -7.93 -10.61
N ALA A 215 13.73 -7.56 -11.31
CA ALA A 215 13.81 -6.29 -12.06
C ALA A 215 12.71 -6.11 -13.11
N ILE A 216 12.12 -7.21 -13.61
CA ILE A 216 10.99 -7.17 -14.55
C ILE A 216 9.69 -6.61 -13.93
N LEU A 217 9.54 -6.69 -12.60
CA LEU A 217 8.41 -6.13 -11.86
C LEU A 217 8.68 -4.71 -11.36
N ASN A 218 9.92 -4.24 -11.45
CA ASN A 218 10.29 -2.89 -11.01
C ASN A 218 10.32 -1.95 -12.20
N SER A 219 9.44 -0.95 -12.18
CA SER A 219 9.40 0.07 -13.23
C SER A 219 10.56 1.05 -13.20
N GLU A 220 11.21 1.24 -12.04
CA GLU A 220 12.30 2.20 -11.83
C GLU A 220 13.46 1.59 -11.01
N PRO A 221 14.04 0.43 -11.41
CA PRO A 221 14.97 -0.33 -10.56
C PRO A 221 16.25 0.44 -10.19
N ALA A 222 16.60 1.47 -10.98
CA ALA A 222 17.73 2.36 -10.68
C ALA A 222 17.51 3.21 -9.42
N ARG A 223 16.25 3.51 -9.07
CA ARG A 223 15.89 4.29 -7.87
C ARG A 223 15.73 3.45 -6.61
N SER A 224 15.59 2.13 -6.73
CA SER A 224 15.54 1.20 -5.58
C SER A 224 16.81 1.22 -4.72
N ALA A 225 17.93 1.68 -5.29
CA ALA A 225 19.23 1.77 -4.61
C ALA A 225 19.54 3.18 -4.08
N GLU A 226 18.72 4.19 -4.40
CA GLU A 226 18.90 5.52 -3.83
C GLU A 226 18.40 5.49 -2.38
N PRO A 227 19.18 5.98 -1.40
CA PRO A 227 18.64 6.20 -0.07
C PRO A 227 17.40 7.07 -0.22
N ALA A 228 16.35 6.85 0.58
CA ALA A 228 15.19 7.73 0.63
C ALA A 228 15.67 9.16 0.86
N THR A 229 15.90 9.91 -0.22
CA THR A 229 16.36 11.28 -0.15
C THR A 229 15.12 12.05 0.21
N SER A 230 15.03 12.56 1.43
CA SER A 230 13.98 13.50 1.77
C SER A 230 14.04 14.62 0.72
N PRO A 231 13.01 14.81 -0.13
CA PRO A 231 12.91 16.06 -0.83
C PRO A 231 12.82 17.11 0.28
N ARG A 232 13.69 18.13 0.27
CA ARG A 232 13.53 19.29 1.15
C ARG A 232 12.06 19.70 1.08
N PRO A 233 11.42 20.06 2.20
CA PRO A 233 10.00 20.31 2.23
C PRO A 233 9.69 21.38 1.18
N ARG A 234 9.05 20.97 0.08
CA ARG A 234 8.30 21.92 -0.73
C ARG A 234 7.13 22.27 0.16
N GLN A 235 7.24 23.43 0.82
CA GLN A 235 6.12 24.07 1.48
C GLN A 235 5.01 24.25 0.44
N SER A 236 4.04 23.32 0.42
CA SER A 236 2.65 23.57 0.06
C SER A 236 1.90 22.25 -0.14
N ALA A 237 1.07 21.91 0.85
CA ALA A 237 -0.24 21.20 0.77
C ALA A 237 -0.39 20.19 1.92
N GLN A 238 -1.04 20.63 3.00
CA GLN A 238 -1.59 19.84 4.12
C GLN A 238 -0.72 18.67 4.64
N ALA A 239 0.16 18.95 5.60
CA ALA A 239 0.97 17.92 6.27
C ALA A 239 0.16 16.78 6.93
N ARG A 240 -1.11 17.03 7.27
CA ARG A 240 -2.03 16.05 7.84
C ARG A 240 -3.29 15.93 6.99
N LEU A 241 -3.53 14.75 6.43
CA LEU A 241 -4.71 14.40 5.66
C LEU A 241 -5.79 13.87 6.62
N ARG A 242 -6.83 14.68 6.86
CA ARG A 242 -8.03 14.25 7.62
C ARG A 242 -8.90 13.34 6.77
N MET A 243 -8.94 12.06 7.09
CA MET A 243 -9.67 11.05 6.32
C MET A 243 -11.15 10.92 6.75
N SER A 244 -11.97 11.90 6.34
CA SER A 244 -13.42 11.90 6.54
C SER A 244 -14.16 11.32 5.31
N PRO A 245 -15.32 10.65 5.49
CA PRO A 245 -16.19 10.27 4.38
C PRO A 245 -16.67 11.52 3.61
N ASN A 246 -16.86 11.41 2.29
CA ASN A 246 -17.48 12.48 1.52
C ASN A 246 -18.90 12.70 2.05
N SER A 247 -19.23 13.95 2.42
CA SER A 247 -20.63 14.37 2.49
C SER A 247 -21.20 14.24 1.09
N ALA A 248 -22.12 13.31 0.88
CA ALA A 248 -22.75 13.09 -0.41
C ALA A 248 -23.23 14.43 -1.00
N SER A 249 -22.62 14.86 -2.11
CA SER A 249 -23.14 16.01 -2.84
C SER A 249 -24.51 15.62 -3.37
N SER A 250 -25.56 16.23 -2.84
CA SER A 250 -26.90 16.19 -3.40
C SER A 250 -26.87 16.76 -4.82
N ARG A 251 -26.62 15.91 -5.81
CA ARG A 251 -26.91 16.23 -7.20
C ARG A 251 -28.37 15.87 -7.42
N GLY A 252 -29.20 16.92 -7.40
CA GLY A 252 -30.59 16.85 -7.81
C GLY A 252 -30.69 16.31 -9.23
N THR A 253 -31.60 15.36 -9.40
CA THR A 253 -32.15 14.98 -10.69
C THR A 253 -32.97 16.14 -11.26
N PRO A 254 -32.86 16.47 -12.56
CA PRO A 254 -33.90 17.24 -13.24
C PRO A 254 -35.20 16.43 -13.36
#